data_AF-A0A9W5YE16-F1
#
_entry.id   AF-A0A9W5YE16-F1
#
_cell.length_a   1.000
_cell.length_b   1.000
_cell.length_c   1.000
_cell.angle_alpha   90.00
_cell.angle_beta   90.00
_cell.angle_gamma   90.00
#
_symmetry.space_group_name_H-M   'P 1'
#
loop_
_entity.id
_entity.type
_entity.pdbx_description
1 polymer ?
#
loop_
_entity_poly.entity_id
_entity_poly.type
_entity_poly.pdbx_seq_one_letter_code
_entity_poly.pdbx_strand_id
1 'polypeptide(L)'
;MSDSRFENVLRLEYPLFVKVLNDDLADKYVREIIELYNELKKEDYRFHTSIYKTYLEFAIAVNAVYKYLLLNKVKQDKALELLSEFCMNTINKTLDRLSFIQLAFHYSTNKAYLKLITISSIITLDSFKLANDLKEHKMDEELNKSMKECNVEEYFKYYHVEELMEIADIVEKSFDMFLDKNVNYNSGNEVIIRI
;
A
#
# COMPACT_ATOMS: atom_id res chain seq x y z
N MET A 1 -11.76 5.35 -21.46
CA MET A 1 -11.57 4.27 -20.50
C MET A 1 -10.52 4.74 -19.52
N SER A 2 -10.87 4.99 -18.26
CA SER A 2 -9.86 5.31 -17.26
C SER A 2 -9.29 4.00 -16.77
N ASP A 3 -8.17 3.55 -17.34
CA ASP A 3 -7.32 2.55 -16.68
C ASP A 3 -6.77 3.21 -15.42
N SER A 4 -7.56 3.23 -14.34
CA SER A 4 -7.09 3.79 -13.08
C SER A 4 -6.03 2.83 -12.53
N ARG A 5 -4.89 3.37 -12.08
CA ARG A 5 -3.75 2.56 -11.63
C ARG A 5 -4.12 1.55 -10.55
N PHE A 6 -5.10 1.92 -9.71
CA PHE A 6 -5.64 1.08 -8.65
C PHE A 6 -6.49 -0.07 -9.20
N GLU A 7 -7.20 0.14 -10.31
CA GLU A 7 -7.96 -0.92 -11.01
C GLU A 7 -7.05 -2.09 -11.39
N ASN A 8 -5.86 -1.78 -11.91
CA ASN A 8 -4.88 -2.81 -12.29
C ASN A 8 -4.38 -3.60 -11.08
N VAL A 9 -4.17 -2.94 -9.94
CA VAL A 9 -3.80 -3.63 -8.69
C VAL A 9 -4.93 -4.59 -8.28
N LEU A 10 -6.18 -4.11 -8.25
CA LEU A 10 -7.34 -4.94 -7.90
C LEU A 10 -7.47 -6.15 -8.82
N ARG A 11 -7.33 -5.96 -10.13
CA ARG A 11 -7.40 -7.05 -11.13
C ARG A 11 -6.32 -8.11 -10.94
N LEU A 12 -5.10 -7.72 -10.57
CA LEU A 12 -4.02 -8.69 -10.31
C LEU A 12 -4.25 -9.56 -9.07
N GLU A 13 -5.08 -9.08 -8.15
CA GLU A 13 -5.46 -9.82 -6.94
C GLU A 13 -6.82 -10.50 -7.08
N TYR A 14 -7.37 -10.63 -8.30
CA TYR A 14 -8.62 -11.38 -8.55
C TYR A 14 -8.68 -12.75 -7.84
N PRO A 15 -7.63 -13.60 -7.87
CA PRO A 15 -7.66 -14.90 -7.20
C PRO A 15 -7.89 -14.80 -5.68
N LEU A 16 -7.54 -13.68 -5.06
CA LEU A 16 -7.75 -13.45 -3.63
C LEU A 16 -9.22 -13.13 -3.33
N PHE A 17 -9.84 -12.27 -4.14
CA PHE A 17 -11.23 -11.85 -3.95
C PHE A 17 -12.24 -13.00 -4.18
N VAL A 18 -11.96 -13.90 -5.12
CA VAL A 18 -12.76 -15.12 -5.35
C VAL A 18 -12.80 -16.05 -4.13
N LYS A 19 -11.82 -15.98 -3.22
CA LYS A 19 -11.83 -16.83 -2.01
C LYS A 19 -12.92 -16.44 -1.01
N VAL A 20 -13.40 -15.20 -1.04
CA VAL A 20 -14.33 -14.67 -0.03
C VAL A 20 -15.64 -14.14 -0.61
N LEU A 21 -15.67 -13.89 -1.92
CA LEU A 21 -16.84 -13.45 -2.67
C LEU A 21 -17.42 -14.63 -3.45
N ASN A 22 -18.72 -14.58 -3.74
CA ASN A 22 -19.32 -15.47 -4.74
C ASN A 22 -18.99 -14.98 -6.16
N ASP A 23 -19.24 -15.81 -7.17
CA ASP A 23 -18.88 -15.54 -8.58
C ASP A 23 -19.47 -14.21 -9.09
N ASP A 24 -20.75 -13.93 -8.81
CA ASP A 24 -21.42 -12.70 -9.24
C ASP A 24 -20.79 -11.42 -8.67
N LEU A 25 -20.29 -11.49 -7.43
CA LEU A 25 -19.62 -10.37 -6.75
C LEU A 25 -18.16 -10.25 -7.18
N ALA A 26 -17.47 -11.39 -7.36
CA ALA A 26 -16.11 -11.44 -7.86
C ALA A 26 -15.98 -10.89 -9.29
N ASP A 27 -17.03 -10.92 -10.10
CA ASP A 27 -17.01 -10.30 -11.43
C ASP A 27 -17.18 -8.77 -11.40
N LYS A 28 -17.73 -8.22 -10.31
CA LYS A 28 -18.07 -6.80 -10.19
C LYS A 28 -17.20 -6.01 -9.21
N TYR A 29 -16.45 -6.69 -8.33
CA TYR A 29 -15.69 -6.06 -7.25
C TYR A 29 -14.78 -4.92 -7.72
N VAL A 30 -14.09 -5.06 -8.86
CA VAL A 30 -13.21 -4.01 -9.38
C VAL A 30 -13.99 -2.71 -9.57
N ARG A 31 -15.13 -2.76 -10.26
CA ARG A 31 -15.94 -1.57 -10.53
C ARG A 31 -16.45 -0.96 -9.22
N GLU A 32 -17.02 -1.78 -8.35
CA GLU A 32 -17.66 -1.31 -7.11
C GLU A 32 -16.64 -0.75 -6.11
N ILE A 33 -15.45 -1.34 -6.00
CA ILE A 33 -14.35 -0.80 -5.19
C ILE A 33 -13.82 0.51 -5.77
N ILE A 34 -13.70 0.63 -7.11
CA ILE A 34 -13.26 1.88 -7.74
C ILE A 34 -14.29 2.99 -7.56
N GLU A 35 -15.59 2.69 -7.61
CA GLU A 35 -16.65 3.64 -7.29
C GLU A 35 -16.53 4.15 -5.85
N LEU A 36 -16.41 3.24 -4.87
CA LEU A 36 -16.19 3.60 -3.46
C LEU A 36 -14.90 4.40 -3.25
N TYR A 37 -13.80 4.01 -3.90
CA TYR A 37 -12.53 4.73 -3.85
C TYR A 37 -12.69 6.18 -4.33
N ASN A 38 -13.35 6.38 -5.47
CA ASN A 38 -13.58 7.71 -6.03
C ASN A 38 -14.53 8.55 -5.18
N GLU A 39 -15.51 7.94 -4.53
CA GLU A 39 -16.40 8.62 -3.59
C GLU A 39 -15.64 9.09 -2.35
N LEU A 40 -14.90 8.19 -1.70
CA LEU A 40 -14.09 8.51 -0.52
C LEU A 40 -13.02 9.56 -0.84
N LYS A 41 -12.45 9.54 -2.04
CA LYS A 41 -11.45 10.51 -2.49
C LYS A 41 -11.99 11.93 -2.64
N LYS A 42 -13.31 12.13 -2.88
CA LYS A 42 -13.90 13.47 -2.97
C LYS A 42 -13.80 14.25 -1.66
N GLU A 43 -13.62 13.57 -0.53
CA GLU A 43 -13.48 14.19 0.79
C GLU A 43 -12.02 14.29 1.26
N ASP A 44 -11.04 13.96 0.40
CA ASP A 44 -9.61 13.96 0.76
C ASP A 44 -9.08 15.33 1.20
N TYR A 45 -9.70 16.42 0.72
CA TYR A 45 -9.39 17.80 1.08
C TYR A 45 -9.54 18.06 2.59
N ARG A 46 -10.32 17.25 3.31
CA ARG A 46 -10.51 17.36 4.77
C ARG A 46 -9.29 16.91 5.58
N PHE A 47 -8.44 16.09 4.97
CA PHE A 47 -7.29 15.47 5.63
C PHE A 47 -5.96 15.92 5.02
N HIS A 48 -6.00 16.91 4.12
CA HIS A 48 -4.84 17.32 3.33
C HIS A 48 -3.69 17.81 4.20
N THR A 49 -2.60 17.05 4.19
CA THR A 49 -1.24 17.58 4.38
C THR A 49 -0.56 17.53 3.02
N SER A 50 0.06 18.64 2.60
CA SER A 50 0.68 18.81 1.28
C SER A 50 1.81 17.82 0.96
N ILE A 51 2.27 17.04 1.95
CA ILE A 51 3.52 16.29 1.89
C ILE A 51 3.29 14.75 1.86
N TYR A 52 2.10 14.23 2.24
CA TYR A 52 1.87 12.76 2.32
C TYR A 52 0.61 12.27 1.62
N LYS A 53 0.35 12.80 0.43
CA LYS A 53 -0.77 12.35 -0.40
C LYS A 53 -0.79 10.83 -0.61
N THR A 54 0.36 10.17 -0.72
CA THR A 54 0.47 8.71 -0.89
C THR A 54 -0.08 7.93 0.31
N TYR A 55 0.15 8.39 1.55
CA TYR A 55 -0.38 7.71 2.74
C TYR A 55 -1.90 7.86 2.84
N LEU A 56 -2.42 9.04 2.51
CA LEU A 56 -3.87 9.26 2.45
C LEU A 56 -4.52 8.45 1.31
N GLU A 57 -3.90 8.41 0.13
CA GLU A 57 -4.40 7.60 -0.99
C GLU A 57 -4.38 6.10 -0.66
N PHE A 58 -3.41 5.63 0.13
CA PHE A 58 -3.39 4.28 0.66
C PHE A 58 -4.57 4.05 1.61
N ALA A 59 -4.77 4.94 2.58
CA ALA A 59 -5.87 4.85 3.55
C ALA A 59 -7.24 4.79 2.85
N ILE A 60 -7.44 5.63 1.82
CA ILE A 60 -8.65 5.63 1.00
C ILE A 60 -8.81 4.30 0.25
N ALA A 61 -7.73 3.77 -0.35
CA ALA A 61 -7.75 2.52 -1.09
C ALA A 61 -8.13 1.32 -0.21
N VAL A 62 -7.50 1.16 0.95
CA VAL A 62 -7.82 0.05 1.87
C VAL A 62 -9.22 0.20 2.47
N ASN A 63 -9.66 1.43 2.77
CA ASN A 63 -11.02 1.69 3.24
C ASN A 63 -12.08 1.34 2.17
N ALA A 64 -11.84 1.65 0.91
CA ALA A 64 -12.74 1.29 -0.20
C ALA A 64 -12.91 -0.23 -0.32
N VAL A 65 -11.80 -0.97 -0.30
CA VAL A 65 -11.81 -2.44 -0.33
C VAL A 65 -12.53 -3.00 0.90
N TYR A 66 -12.22 -2.48 2.08
CA TYR A 66 -12.83 -2.91 3.34
C TYR A 66 -14.34 -2.73 3.34
N LYS A 67 -14.82 -1.52 3.00
CA LYS A 67 -16.25 -1.21 2.93
C LYS A 67 -16.97 -2.10 1.93
N TYR A 68 -16.37 -2.36 0.77
CA TYR A 68 -16.92 -3.29 -0.21
C TYR A 68 -17.13 -4.70 0.37
N LEU A 69 -16.14 -5.23 1.09
CA LEU A 69 -16.23 -6.55 1.71
C LEU A 69 -17.34 -6.61 2.77
N LEU A 70 -17.43 -5.58 3.63
CA LEU A 70 -18.46 -5.51 4.66
C LEU A 70 -19.87 -5.36 4.09
N LEU A 71 -20.05 -4.52 3.06
CA LEU A 71 -21.34 -4.37 2.35
C LEU A 71 -21.82 -5.69 1.77
N ASN A 72 -20.88 -6.52 1.32
CA ASN A 72 -21.14 -7.85 0.78
C ASN A 72 -21.12 -8.98 1.84
N LYS A 73 -21.28 -8.62 3.13
CA LYS A 73 -21.44 -9.54 4.26
C LYS A 73 -20.24 -10.44 4.53
N VAL A 74 -19.04 -10.07 4.08
CA VAL A 74 -17.80 -10.71 4.53
C VAL A 74 -17.60 -10.33 6.00
N LYS A 75 -17.31 -11.33 6.86
CA LYS A 75 -17.04 -11.07 8.28
C LYS A 75 -15.81 -10.17 8.43
N GLN A 76 -15.84 -9.26 9.39
CA GLN A 76 -14.76 -8.31 9.68
C GLN A 76 -13.38 -8.98 9.74
N ASP A 77 -13.20 -10.02 10.55
CA ASP A 77 -11.92 -10.73 10.66
C ASP A 77 -11.41 -11.27 9.32
N LYS A 78 -12.33 -11.77 8.48
CA LYS A 78 -11.99 -12.30 7.16
C LYS A 78 -11.66 -11.18 6.17
N ALA A 79 -12.31 -10.03 6.30
CA ALA A 79 -12.01 -8.85 5.50
C ALA A 79 -10.62 -8.27 5.84
N LEU A 80 -10.26 -8.22 7.13
CA LEU A 80 -8.93 -7.82 7.59
C LEU A 80 -7.84 -8.81 7.14
N GLU A 81 -8.10 -10.12 7.25
CA GLU A 81 -7.20 -11.15 6.75
C GLU A 81 -6.95 -11.00 5.24
N LEU A 82 -8.02 -10.79 4.46
CA LEU A 82 -7.91 -10.55 3.03
C LEU A 82 -7.12 -9.29 2.72
N LEU A 83 -7.39 -8.18 3.42
CA LEU A 83 -6.68 -6.92 3.23
C LEU A 83 -5.18 -7.05 3.51
N SER A 84 -4.82 -7.81 4.55
CA SER A 84 -3.43 -8.12 4.85
C SER A 84 -2.78 -8.91 3.71
N GLU A 85 -3.43 -9.98 3.23
CA GLU A 85 -2.93 -10.77 2.09
C GLU A 85 -2.83 -9.92 0.81
N PHE A 86 -3.82 -9.07 0.54
CA PHE A 86 -3.86 -8.14 -0.58
C PHE A 86 -2.68 -7.17 -0.58
N CYS A 87 -2.44 -6.51 0.55
CA CYS A 87 -1.34 -5.56 0.70
C CYS A 87 0.00 -6.26 0.54
N MET A 88 0.21 -7.39 1.23
CA MET A 88 1.48 -8.11 1.20
C MET A 88 1.78 -8.71 -0.17
N ASN A 89 0.78 -9.28 -0.86
CA ASN A 89 0.97 -9.81 -2.22
C ASN A 89 1.36 -8.70 -3.19
N THR A 90 0.69 -7.54 -3.12
CA THR A 90 0.95 -6.40 -4.00
C THR A 90 2.34 -5.80 -3.76
N ILE A 91 2.73 -5.67 -2.48
CA ILE A 91 4.06 -5.21 -2.07
C ILE A 91 5.12 -6.16 -2.62
N ASN A 92 5.00 -7.47 -2.37
CA ASN A 92 5.96 -8.47 -2.83
C ASN A 92 6.10 -8.46 -4.35
N LYS A 93 4.97 -8.46 -5.09
CA LYS A 93 4.98 -8.36 -6.57
C LYS A 93 5.69 -7.10 -7.07
N THR A 94 5.58 -6.00 -6.34
CA THR A 94 6.23 -4.74 -6.72
C THR A 94 7.71 -4.75 -6.41
N LEU A 95 8.10 -5.27 -5.24
CA LEU A 95 9.50 -5.41 -4.85
C LEU A 95 10.25 -6.42 -5.73
N ASP A 96 9.62 -7.54 -6.09
CA ASP A 96 10.17 -8.55 -7.03
C ASP A 96 10.41 -7.96 -8.43
N ARG A 97 9.65 -6.93 -8.81
CA ARG A 97 9.80 -6.23 -10.10
C ARG A 97 10.88 -5.16 -10.10
N LEU A 98 11.32 -4.69 -8.94
CA LEU A 98 12.45 -3.78 -8.86
C LEU A 98 13.73 -4.57 -9.14
N SER A 99 14.53 -4.11 -10.10
CA SER A 99 15.84 -4.74 -10.32
C SER A 99 16.69 -4.62 -9.06
N PHE A 100 17.53 -5.62 -8.81
CA PHE A 100 18.46 -5.66 -7.67
C PHE A 100 19.26 -4.34 -7.50
N ILE A 101 19.65 -3.71 -8.62
CA ILE A 101 20.38 -2.44 -8.64
C ILE A 101 19.50 -1.28 -8.14
N GLN A 102 18.21 -1.25 -8.48
CA GLN A 102 17.28 -0.22 -8.00
C GLN A 102 17.01 -0.37 -6.50
N LEU A 103 16.83 -1.60 -6.04
CA LEU A 103 16.70 -1.93 -4.61
C LEU A 103 17.95 -1.49 -3.82
N ALA A 104 19.15 -1.82 -4.31
CA ALA A 104 20.41 -1.42 -3.68
C ALA A 104 20.66 0.10 -3.73
N PHE A 105 20.33 0.77 -4.84
CA PHE A 105 20.45 2.22 -4.98
C PHE A 105 19.53 2.95 -4.00
N HIS A 106 18.26 2.56 -3.92
CA HIS A 106 17.30 3.18 -2.99
C HIS A 106 17.61 2.85 -1.52
N TYR A 107 18.10 1.64 -1.24
CA TYR A 107 18.57 1.24 0.09
C TYR A 107 19.76 2.07 0.59
N SER A 108 20.77 2.28 -0.26
CA SER A 108 22.00 3.00 0.10
C SER A 108 21.84 4.51 0.20
N THR A 109 20.76 5.09 -0.35
CA THR A 109 20.60 6.54 -0.46
C THR A 109 19.37 7.12 0.23
N ASN A 110 18.25 6.39 0.41
CA ASN A 110 17.06 6.93 1.09
C ASN A 110 16.04 5.84 1.54
N LYS A 111 16.07 5.43 2.82
CA LYS A 111 15.14 4.43 3.41
C LYS A 111 13.66 4.85 3.26
N ALA A 112 13.38 6.12 3.43
CA ALA A 112 12.04 6.69 3.40
C ALA A 112 11.40 6.63 2.00
N TYR A 113 12.23 6.77 0.97
CA TYR A 113 11.81 6.62 -0.41
C TYR A 113 11.33 5.19 -0.74
N LEU A 114 12.03 4.16 -0.26
CA LEU A 114 11.63 2.77 -0.49
C LEU A 114 10.34 2.41 0.28
N LYS A 115 10.14 3.02 1.45
CA LYS A 115 8.86 2.97 2.19
C LYS A 115 7.71 3.55 1.36
N LEU A 116 7.90 4.71 0.70
CA LEU A 116 6.87 5.28 -0.17
C LEU A 116 6.56 4.43 -1.40
N ILE A 117 7.56 3.83 -2.04
CA ILE A 117 7.33 2.87 -3.14
C ILE A 117 6.49 1.70 -2.63
N THR A 118 6.83 1.15 -1.47
CA THR A 118 6.13 0.03 -0.85
C THR A 118 4.66 0.37 -0.64
N ILE A 119 4.36 1.53 -0.05
CA ILE A 119 2.98 1.93 0.24
C ILE A 119 2.23 2.28 -1.04
N SER A 120 2.89 2.94 -1.99
CA SER A 120 2.26 3.30 -3.25
C SER A 120 1.94 2.09 -4.12
N SER A 121 2.61 0.96 -3.94
CA SER A 121 2.35 -0.28 -4.68
C SER A 121 0.88 -0.72 -4.61
N ILE A 122 0.25 -0.46 -3.47
CA ILE A 122 -1.14 -0.80 -3.15
C ILE A 122 -2.13 0.02 -4.00
N ILE A 123 -1.70 1.18 -4.48
CA ILE A 123 -2.49 2.10 -5.32
C ILE A 123 -2.07 1.99 -6.79
N THR A 124 -0.80 1.66 -7.05
CA THR A 124 -0.23 1.65 -8.40
C THR A 124 1.00 0.76 -8.50
N LEU A 125 1.08 -0.02 -9.58
CA LEU A 125 2.25 -0.85 -9.89
C LEU A 125 3.38 -0.09 -10.64
N ASP A 126 3.14 1.18 -10.97
CA ASP A 126 4.08 2.05 -11.67
C ASP A 126 5.10 2.67 -10.69
N SER A 127 6.14 1.91 -10.38
CA SER A 127 7.21 2.30 -9.45
C SER A 127 8.11 3.44 -9.97
N PHE A 128 8.16 3.66 -11.30
CA PHE A 128 9.04 4.64 -11.93
C PHE A 128 8.54 6.08 -11.85
N LYS A 129 7.23 6.31 -11.79
CA LYS A 129 6.71 7.68 -11.66
C LYS A 129 6.90 8.24 -10.25
N LEU A 130 6.71 7.42 -9.21
CA LEU A 130 7.01 7.82 -7.83
C LEU A 130 8.48 8.22 -7.66
N ALA A 131 9.37 7.52 -8.37
CA ALA A 131 10.79 7.81 -8.37
C ALA A 131 11.13 9.22 -8.83
N ASN A 132 10.40 9.71 -9.83
CA ASN A 132 10.60 11.02 -10.41
C ASN A 132 9.92 12.12 -9.60
N ASP A 133 8.67 11.91 -9.15
CA ASP A 133 7.92 12.88 -8.35
C ASP A 133 8.62 13.18 -6.99
N LEU A 134 9.37 12.22 -6.44
CA LEU A 134 10.06 12.36 -5.15
C LEU A 134 11.48 12.95 -5.25
N LYS A 135 12.14 12.83 -6.40
CA LYS A 135 13.48 13.40 -6.62
C LYS A 135 13.49 14.93 -6.57
N GLU A 136 12.34 15.56 -6.83
CA GLU A 136 12.17 17.02 -6.86
C GLU A 136 12.01 17.63 -5.46
N HIS A 137 11.65 16.83 -4.45
CA HIS A 137 11.39 17.31 -3.09
C HIS A 137 12.50 16.89 -2.12
N LYS A 138 13.42 17.82 -1.82
CA LYS A 138 14.41 17.70 -0.72
C LYS A 138 13.71 17.68 0.65
N MET A 139 13.07 16.58 1.05
CA MET A 139 12.29 16.48 2.28
C MET A 139 12.57 15.19 3.09
N ASP A 140 13.84 14.91 3.36
CA ASP A 140 14.26 13.65 4.04
C ASP A 140 13.66 13.47 5.45
N GLU A 141 13.52 14.52 6.26
CA GLU A 141 12.97 14.41 7.62
C GLU A 141 11.48 14.06 7.64
N GLU A 142 10.77 14.53 6.64
CA GLU A 142 9.33 14.42 6.50
C GLU A 142 8.94 13.00 6.05
N LEU A 143 9.66 12.45 5.07
CA LEU A 143 9.45 11.10 4.59
C LEU A 143 9.63 10.00 5.66
N ASN A 144 10.29 10.30 6.77
CA ASN A 144 10.50 9.38 7.89
C ASN A 144 9.29 9.20 8.81
N LYS A 145 8.24 10.01 8.67
CA LYS A 145 7.04 9.89 9.52
C LYS A 145 6.30 8.57 9.29
N SER A 146 5.67 8.07 10.36
CA SER A 146 4.73 6.96 10.30
C SER A 146 3.39 7.37 9.67
N MET A 147 2.63 6.41 9.15
CA MET A 147 1.27 6.62 8.65
C MET A 147 0.39 7.29 9.71
N LYS A 148 0.57 6.92 10.98
CA LYS A 148 -0.09 7.53 12.13
C LYS A 148 0.20 9.03 12.24
N GLU A 149 1.47 9.41 12.13
CA GLU A 149 1.91 10.82 12.15
C GLU A 149 1.49 11.61 10.89
N CYS A 150 0.98 10.93 9.87
CA CYS A 150 0.52 11.51 8.62
C CYS A 150 -1.01 11.46 8.47
N ASN A 151 -1.74 11.52 9.58
CA ASN A 151 -3.21 11.62 9.67
C ASN A 151 -4.00 10.40 9.14
N VAL A 152 -3.35 9.26 8.89
CA VAL A 152 -4.07 8.02 8.53
C VAL A 152 -4.98 7.56 9.67
N GLU A 153 -4.51 7.70 10.92
CA GLU A 153 -5.32 7.37 12.11
C GLU A 153 -6.55 8.27 12.23
N GLU A 154 -6.40 9.57 12.00
CA GLU A 154 -7.52 10.54 12.01
C GLU A 154 -8.53 10.22 10.91
N TYR A 155 -8.05 9.86 9.71
CA TYR A 155 -8.89 9.43 8.61
C TYR A 155 -9.70 8.18 8.97
N PHE A 156 -9.08 7.14 9.54
CA PHE A 156 -9.78 5.92 9.92
C PHE A 156 -10.79 6.15 11.06
N LYS A 157 -10.45 6.99 12.05
CA LYS A 157 -11.40 7.40 13.10
C LYS A 157 -12.62 8.13 12.54
N TYR A 158 -12.41 9.04 11.59
CA TYR A 158 -13.51 9.78 10.96
C TYR A 158 -14.48 8.87 10.20
N TYR A 159 -13.97 7.82 9.56
CA TYR A 159 -14.79 6.86 8.80
C TYR A 159 -15.26 5.65 9.61
N HIS A 160 -14.97 5.60 10.92
CA HIS A 160 -15.32 4.50 11.83
C HIS A 160 -14.78 3.14 11.36
N VAL A 161 -13.51 3.12 10.98
CA VAL A 161 -12.78 1.94 10.48
C VAL A 161 -11.41 1.83 11.17
N GLU A 162 -11.35 2.15 12.46
CA GLU A 162 -10.11 2.20 13.25
C GLU A 162 -9.30 0.89 13.22
N GLU A 163 -9.95 -0.25 13.05
CA GLU A 163 -9.33 -1.57 12.86
C GLU A 163 -8.38 -1.62 11.65
N LEU A 164 -8.55 -0.75 10.65
CA LEU A 164 -7.64 -0.67 9.51
C LEU A 164 -6.25 -0.14 9.87
N MET A 165 -6.08 0.42 11.08
CA MET A 165 -4.73 0.70 11.60
C MET A 165 -3.88 -0.57 11.71
N GLU A 166 -4.47 -1.74 11.93
CA GLU A 166 -3.72 -3.00 11.92
C GLU A 166 -3.08 -3.27 10.55
N ILE A 167 -3.79 -2.94 9.47
CA ILE A 167 -3.30 -3.08 8.10
C ILE A 167 -2.21 -2.05 7.81
N ALA A 168 -2.38 -0.81 8.25
CA ALA A 168 -1.36 0.23 8.15
C ALA A 168 -0.06 -0.20 8.83
N ASP A 169 -0.14 -0.70 10.07
CA ASP A 169 1.01 -1.20 10.83
C ASP A 169 1.71 -2.38 10.14
N ILE A 170 0.95 -3.31 9.54
CA ILE A 170 1.50 -4.43 8.77
C ILE A 170 2.27 -3.91 7.56
N VAL A 171 1.70 -2.97 6.80
CA VAL A 171 2.36 -2.39 5.62
C VAL A 171 3.62 -1.64 6.02
N GLU A 172 3.61 -0.87 7.10
CA GLU A 172 4.81 -0.18 7.58
C GLU A 172 5.91 -1.17 8.00
N LYS A 173 5.56 -2.23 8.73
CA LYS A 173 6.51 -3.27 9.16
C LYS A 173 6.96 -4.17 8.02
N SER A 174 6.15 -4.35 6.98
CA SER A 174 6.49 -5.20 5.81
C SER A 174 7.79 -4.75 5.15
N PHE A 175 8.05 -3.44 5.19
CA PHE A 175 9.27 -2.85 4.70
C PHE A 175 10.48 -3.29 5.52
N ASP A 176 10.43 -3.14 6.85
CA ASP A 176 11.51 -3.58 7.73
C ASP A 176 11.72 -5.10 7.64
N MET A 177 10.64 -5.89 7.53
CA MET A 177 10.72 -7.35 7.32
C MET A 177 11.39 -7.72 5.99
N PHE A 178 11.08 -6.99 4.92
CA PHE A 178 11.73 -7.18 3.62
C PHE A 178 13.22 -6.86 3.71
N LEU A 179 13.59 -5.77 4.40
CA LEU A 179 15.00 -5.43 4.64
C LEU A 179 15.69 -6.51 5.46
N ASP A 180 15.09 -6.99 6.54
CA ASP A 180 15.69 -8.03 7.38
C ASP A 180 15.91 -9.33 6.59
N LYS A 181 14.93 -9.74 5.77
CA LYS A 181 15.01 -10.97 4.96
C LYS A 181 16.07 -10.91 3.86
N ASN A 182 16.26 -9.74 3.26
CA ASN A 182 17.12 -9.58 2.07
C ASN A 182 18.44 -8.87 2.35
N VAL A 183 18.63 -8.28 3.53
CA VAL A 183 19.75 -7.37 3.82
C VAL A 183 20.49 -7.64 5.14
N ASN A 184 19.93 -8.37 6.13
CA ASN A 184 20.62 -8.47 7.42
C ASN A 184 21.89 -9.35 7.43
N TYR A 185 23.03 -8.62 7.47
CA TYR A 185 24.14 -8.71 8.42
C TYR A 185 24.69 -10.12 8.76
N ASN A 186 25.68 -10.55 7.97
CA ASN A 186 26.82 -11.22 8.57
C ASN A 186 27.54 -10.22 9.48
N SER A 187 27.55 -10.51 10.78
CA SER A 187 28.45 -9.93 11.76
C SER A 187 29.91 -10.23 11.37
N GLY A 188 30.47 -9.39 10.51
CA GLY A 188 31.86 -9.45 10.09
C GLY A 188 32.05 -8.96 8.66
N ASN A 189 32.20 -7.64 8.49
CA ASN A 189 32.88 -6.94 7.39
C ASN A 189 32.77 -7.42 5.94
N GLU A 190 31.79 -8.24 5.55
CA GLU A 190 31.51 -8.53 4.15
C GLU A 190 29.99 -8.68 3.93
N VAL A 191 29.45 -7.81 3.08
CA VAL A 191 28.12 -7.97 2.50
C VAL A 191 28.20 -9.12 1.50
N ILE A 192 27.86 -10.33 1.94
CA ILE A 192 27.77 -11.49 1.05
C ILE A 192 26.34 -11.61 0.54
N ILE A 193 26.16 -11.31 -0.75
CA ILE A 193 24.92 -11.57 -1.49
C ILE A 193 25.03 -12.99 -2.06
N ARG A 194 24.10 -13.89 -1.71
CA ARG A 194 24.06 -15.25 -2.27
C ARG A 194 23.43 -15.22 -3.67
N ILE A 195 24.17 -15.77 -4.64
CA ILE A 195 23.85 -15.90 -6.07
C ILE A 195 23.00 -17.15 -6.32
#